data_AF-A0A257USF2-F1
#
_entry.id   AF-A0A257USF2-F1
#
_cell.length_a   1.000
_cell.length_b   1.000
_cell.length_c   1.000
_cell.angle_alpha   90.00
_cell.angle_beta   90.00
_cell.angle_gamma   90.00
#
_symmetry.space_group_name_H-M   'P 1'
#
loop_
_entity.id
_entity.type
_entity.pdbx_description
1 polymer ?
#
loop_
_entity_poly.entity_id
_entity_poly.type
_entity_poly.pdbx_seq_one_letter_code
_entity_poly.pdbx_strand_id
1 'polypeptide(L)'
;MKGRIIGREGRNIRALETATGVDLIVDDTPGAVLLSCFDPVRREVARLALARLMLDGRIHPGRIEEVVGKVQTELDEKIFRDGEAAAIELGQPDFHPEILRLLGRLQFRTSYGQNVLSHSKEVAWLAGHMATELGVNVRIAKRAGLVHDIGKAVDREMEGTHLTIGRDLLKKYGESDEVIHAMECHHG
;
A
#
# COMPACT_ATOMS: atom_id res chain seq x y z
N MET A 1 0.98 26.86 -15.69
CA MET A 1 0.96 25.94 -14.53
C MET A 1 2.19 25.05 -14.45
N LYS A 2 2.60 24.36 -15.53
CA LYS A 2 3.86 23.59 -15.60
C LYS A 2 5.10 24.33 -15.06
N GLY A 3 5.28 25.60 -15.43
CA GLY A 3 6.40 26.41 -14.95
C GLY A 3 6.48 26.61 -13.42
N ARG A 4 5.36 26.52 -12.71
CA ARG A 4 5.35 26.57 -11.23
C ARG A 4 5.81 25.25 -10.60
N ILE A 5 5.48 24.11 -11.23
CA ILE A 5 5.90 22.78 -10.78
C ILE A 5 7.40 22.59 -11.03
N ILE A 6 7.89 23.02 -12.19
CA ILE A 6 9.33 22.97 -12.52
C ILE A 6 10.10 23.94 -11.62
N GLY A 7 9.60 25.17 -11.48
CA GLY A 7 10.31 26.25 -10.79
C GLY A 7 11.52 26.76 -11.58
N ARG A 8 12.14 27.85 -11.11
CA ARG A 8 13.37 28.37 -11.71
C ARG A 8 14.47 27.31 -11.60
N GLU A 9 15.14 27.03 -12.73
CA GLU A 9 16.23 26.03 -12.82
C GLU A 9 15.84 24.62 -12.34
N GLY A 10 14.55 24.27 -12.39
CA GLY A 10 14.07 22.96 -11.94
C GLY A 10 14.05 22.78 -10.42
N ARG A 11 14.24 23.84 -9.63
CA ARG A 11 14.37 23.74 -8.16
C ARG A 11 13.16 23.10 -7.48
N ASN A 12 11.96 23.31 -8.01
CA ASN A 12 10.74 22.82 -7.40
C ASN A 12 10.52 21.35 -7.75
N ILE A 13 10.86 20.94 -8.98
CA ILE A 13 10.78 19.54 -9.38
C ILE A 13 11.74 18.70 -8.54
N ARG A 14 13.00 19.15 -8.39
CA ARG A 14 14.00 18.46 -7.56
C ARG A 14 13.57 18.36 -6.10
N ALA A 15 12.94 19.40 -5.56
CA ALA A 15 12.41 19.38 -4.19
C ALA A 15 11.27 18.36 -4.04
N LEU A 16 10.36 18.27 -5.02
CA LEU A 16 9.30 17.25 -5.04
C LEU A 16 9.88 15.84 -5.14
N GLU A 17 10.81 15.62 -6.06
CA GLU A 17 11.46 14.32 -6.27
C GLU A 17 12.23 13.89 -5.02
N THR A 18 12.97 14.81 -4.40
CA THR A 18 13.70 14.55 -3.15
C THR A 18 12.75 14.26 -1.99
N ALA A 19 11.69 15.04 -1.83
CA ALA A 19 10.76 14.88 -0.71
C ALA A 19 9.89 13.62 -0.82
N THR A 20 9.58 13.17 -2.04
CA THR A 20 8.66 12.04 -2.27
C THR A 20 9.37 10.74 -2.68
N GLY A 21 10.61 10.83 -3.20
CA GLY A 21 11.30 9.70 -3.82
C GLY A 21 10.63 9.20 -5.11
N VAL A 22 9.94 10.09 -5.84
CA VAL A 22 9.25 9.82 -7.10
C VAL A 22 9.90 10.67 -8.19
N ASP A 23 10.08 10.12 -9.39
CA ASP A 23 10.56 10.88 -10.55
C ASP A 23 9.38 11.59 -11.24
N LEU A 24 9.53 12.89 -11.48
CA LEU A 24 8.51 13.71 -12.11
C LEU A 24 8.88 13.97 -13.57
N ILE A 25 8.13 13.35 -14.49
CA ILE A 25 8.35 13.49 -15.93
C ILE A 25 7.38 14.55 -16.47
N VAL A 26 7.94 15.62 -17.01
CA VAL A 26 7.18 16.70 -17.67
C VAL A 26 7.49 16.65 -19.16
N ASP A 27 6.50 16.31 -19.96
CA ASP A 27 6.57 16.24 -21.43
C ASP A 27 5.84 17.43 -22.07
N ASP A 28 5.50 17.33 -23.36
CA ASP A 28 4.77 18.36 -24.09
C ASP A 28 3.25 18.33 -23.83
N THR A 29 2.69 17.30 -23.16
CA THR A 29 1.24 17.16 -22.94
C THR A 29 0.70 18.28 -22.03
N PRO A 30 -0.15 19.19 -22.53
CA PRO A 30 -0.58 20.36 -21.76
C PRO A 30 -1.27 19.98 -20.44
N GLY A 31 -0.85 20.61 -19.34
CA GLY A 31 -1.46 20.40 -18.03
C GLY A 31 -1.18 19.06 -17.35
N ALA A 32 -0.46 18.14 -18.00
CA ALA A 32 -0.10 16.84 -17.43
C ALA A 32 1.32 16.81 -16.84
N VAL A 33 1.50 16.00 -15.80
CA VAL A 33 2.78 15.60 -15.21
C VAL A 33 2.69 14.12 -14.91
N LEU A 34 3.68 13.35 -15.31
CA LEU A 34 3.73 11.91 -15.09
C LEU A 34 4.57 11.59 -13.85
N LEU A 35 4.05 10.73 -12.99
CA LEU A 35 4.71 10.29 -11.75
C LEU A 35 5.22 8.86 -11.92
N SER A 36 6.54 8.70 -11.89
CA SER A 36 7.20 7.40 -12.03
C SER A 36 7.83 6.97 -10.71
N CYS A 37 7.36 5.86 -10.14
CA CYS A 37 7.96 5.22 -8.97
C CYS A 37 7.42 3.80 -8.82
N PHE A 38 8.26 2.88 -8.32
CA PHE A 38 7.89 1.49 -8.09
C PHE A 38 7.00 1.32 -6.84
N ASP A 39 7.18 2.17 -5.83
CA ASP A 39 6.36 2.17 -4.61
C ASP A 39 5.05 2.93 -4.90
N PRO A 40 3.89 2.25 -4.87
CA PRO A 40 2.61 2.89 -5.12
C PRO A 40 2.21 3.89 -4.02
N VAL A 41 2.68 3.71 -2.78
CA VAL A 41 2.39 4.63 -1.68
C VAL A 41 3.11 5.96 -1.91
N ARG A 42 4.41 5.92 -2.27
CA ARG A 42 5.15 7.15 -2.64
C ARG A 42 4.51 7.89 -3.82
N ARG A 43 4.05 7.17 -4.84
CA ARG A 43 3.30 7.77 -5.96
C ARG A 43 2.04 8.48 -5.49
N GLU A 44 1.29 7.88 -4.57
CA GLU A 44 0.08 8.48 -4.03
C GLU A 44 0.39 9.73 -3.19
N VAL A 45 1.46 9.70 -2.38
CA VAL A 45 1.94 10.87 -1.64
C VAL A 45 2.28 12.01 -2.60
N ALA A 46 3.05 11.73 -3.66
CA ALA A 46 3.40 12.72 -4.67
C ALA A 46 2.16 13.28 -5.37
N ARG A 47 1.20 12.43 -5.76
CA ARG A 47 -0.04 12.82 -6.42
C ARG A 47 -0.88 13.76 -5.54
N LEU A 48 -1.09 13.40 -4.28
CA LEU A 48 -1.86 14.18 -3.31
C LEU A 48 -1.16 15.50 -2.96
N ALA A 49 0.16 15.46 -2.75
CA ALA A 49 0.95 16.66 -2.47
C ALA A 49 0.89 17.65 -3.64
N LEU A 50 1.09 17.18 -4.87
CA LEU A 50 0.97 18.00 -6.07
C LEU A 50 -0.43 18.60 -6.21
N ALA A 51 -1.48 17.81 -6.02
CA ALA A 51 -2.85 18.31 -6.07
C ALA A 51 -3.08 19.45 -5.05
N ARG A 52 -2.61 19.30 -3.81
CA ARG A 52 -2.72 20.34 -2.76
C ARG A 52 -1.91 21.59 -3.10
N LEU A 53 -0.67 21.43 -3.54
CA LEU A 53 0.21 22.53 -3.94
C LEU A 53 -0.36 23.31 -5.13
N MET A 54 -0.99 22.62 -6.08
CA MET A 54 -1.66 23.25 -7.22
C MET A 54 -2.89 24.06 -6.80
N LEU A 55 -3.69 23.55 -5.86
CA LEU A 55 -4.84 24.27 -5.30
C LEU A 55 -4.42 25.50 -4.48
N ASP A 56 -3.36 25.38 -3.67
CA ASP A 56 -2.78 26.48 -2.89
C ASP A 56 -2.11 27.54 -3.80
N GLY A 57 -1.55 27.12 -4.93
CA GLY A 57 -0.87 27.98 -5.90
C GLY A 57 0.54 28.42 -5.48
N ARG A 58 0.95 28.15 -4.23
CA ARG A 58 2.30 28.38 -3.71
C ARG A 58 3.15 27.12 -3.83
N ILE A 59 4.10 27.15 -4.77
CA ILE A 59 5.00 26.02 -5.04
C ILE A 59 6.45 26.51 -4.91
N HIS A 60 7.07 26.20 -3.77
CA HIS A 60 8.47 26.45 -3.48
C HIS A 60 8.99 25.40 -2.50
N PRO A 61 10.32 25.16 -2.40
CA PRO A 61 10.88 24.01 -1.68
C PRO A 61 10.35 23.82 -0.25
N GLY A 62 10.41 24.84 0.61
CA GLY A 62 9.91 24.69 1.98
C GLY A 62 8.42 24.36 2.09
N ARG A 63 7.57 24.84 1.15
CA ARG A 63 6.15 24.48 1.12
C ARG A 63 5.93 23.08 0.59
N ILE A 64 6.75 22.63 -0.37
CA ILE A 64 6.73 21.27 -0.89
C ILE A 64 7.02 20.28 0.25
N GLU A 65 8.10 20.49 1.00
CA GLU A 65 8.49 19.62 2.12
C GLU A 65 7.38 19.55 3.18
N GLU A 66 6.81 20.69 3.56
CA GLU A 66 5.70 20.76 4.52
C GLU A 66 4.47 19.97 4.05
N VAL A 67 4.04 20.19 2.80
CA VAL A 67 2.84 19.54 2.26
C VAL A 67 3.08 18.04 2.07
N VAL A 68 4.24 17.64 1.58
CA VAL A 68 4.61 16.22 1.42
C VAL A 68 4.63 15.52 2.77
N GLY A 69 5.27 16.11 3.79
CA GLY A 69 5.28 15.55 5.15
C GLY A 69 3.89 15.38 5.73
N LYS A 70 3.02 16.39 5.57
CA LYS A 70 1.62 16.31 6.01
C LYS A 70 0.83 15.21 5.29
N VAL A 71 0.98 15.11 3.97
CA VAL A 71 0.33 14.07 3.16
C VAL A 71 0.81 12.68 3.55
N GLN A 72 2.10 12.50 3.79
CA GLN A 72 2.69 11.23 4.23
C GLN A 72 2.04 10.76 5.53
N THR A 73 2.00 11.61 6.56
CA THR A 73 1.38 11.28 7.85
C THR A 73 -0.10 10.89 7.69
N GLU A 74 -0.87 11.68 6.95
CA GLU A 74 -2.29 11.39 6.73
C GLU A 74 -2.51 10.08 5.97
N LEU A 75 -1.62 9.74 5.03
CA LEU A 75 -1.69 8.51 4.26
C LEU A 75 -1.28 7.30 5.11
N ASP A 76 -0.27 7.41 5.96
CA ASP A 76 0.14 6.35 6.89
C ASP A 76 -0.96 6.01 7.89
N GLU A 77 -1.65 7.02 8.42
CA GLU A 77 -2.84 6.81 9.24
C GLU A 77 -3.98 6.13 8.45
N LYS A 78 -4.19 6.56 7.20
CA LYS A 78 -5.22 5.95 6.35
C LYS A 78 -4.89 4.49 6.07
N ILE A 79 -3.64 4.17 5.75
CA ILE A 79 -3.15 2.80 5.54
C ILE A 79 -3.48 1.95 6.78
N PHE A 80 -3.10 2.41 7.97
CA PHE A 80 -3.41 1.66 9.18
C PHE A 80 -4.92 1.44 9.37
N ARG A 81 -5.73 2.50 9.20
CA ARG A 81 -7.19 2.42 9.31
C ARG A 81 -7.81 1.46 8.28
N ASP A 82 -7.33 1.46 7.04
CA ASP A 82 -7.85 0.58 5.98
C ASP A 82 -7.56 -0.89 6.32
N GLY A 83 -6.36 -1.20 6.82
CA GLY A 83 -5.99 -2.55 7.25
C GLY A 83 -6.75 -3.02 8.48
N GLU A 84 -6.89 -2.15 9.49
CA GLU A 84 -7.70 -2.41 10.69
C GLU A 84 -9.17 -2.65 10.33
N ALA A 85 -9.75 -1.81 9.46
CA ALA A 85 -11.13 -1.98 9.00
C ALA A 85 -11.33 -3.31 8.26
N ALA A 86 -10.41 -3.70 7.38
CA ALA A 86 -10.47 -4.98 6.68
C ALA A 86 -10.41 -6.18 7.65
N ALA A 87 -9.54 -6.11 8.66
CA ALA A 87 -9.40 -7.12 9.68
C ALA A 87 -10.67 -7.25 10.55
N ILE A 88 -11.25 -6.12 10.99
CA ILE A 88 -12.50 -6.08 11.77
C ILE A 88 -13.66 -6.63 10.95
N GLU A 89 -13.81 -6.21 9.70
CA GLU A 89 -14.89 -6.64 8.80
C GLU A 89 -14.93 -8.17 8.65
N LEU A 90 -13.78 -8.83 8.67
CA LEU A 90 -13.67 -10.28 8.54
C LEU A 90 -13.61 -11.03 9.87
N GLY A 91 -13.76 -10.34 11.01
CA GLY A 91 -13.75 -10.93 12.34
C GLY A 91 -12.36 -11.39 12.79
N GLN A 92 -11.31 -10.69 12.36
CA GLN A 92 -9.90 -10.96 12.68
C GLN A 92 -9.19 -9.72 13.28
N PRO A 93 -9.75 -9.04 14.30
CA PRO A 93 -9.23 -7.76 14.78
C PRO A 93 -7.86 -7.82 15.49
N ASP A 94 -7.40 -9.03 15.83
CA ASP A 94 -6.25 -9.30 16.69
C ASP A 94 -4.94 -9.53 15.91
N PHE A 95 -4.80 -8.97 14.71
CA PHE A 95 -3.52 -8.93 14.03
C PHE A 95 -2.53 -8.00 14.73
N HIS A 96 -1.24 -8.34 14.65
CA HIS A 96 -0.19 -7.42 15.06
C HIS A 96 -0.29 -6.09 14.28
N PRO A 97 -0.06 -4.92 14.91
CA PRO A 97 -0.22 -3.61 14.25
C PRO A 97 0.56 -3.47 12.93
N GLU A 98 1.74 -4.07 12.83
CA GLU A 98 2.52 -4.08 11.58
C GLU A 98 1.86 -4.89 10.46
N ILE A 99 1.16 -5.99 10.78
CA ILE A 99 0.38 -6.73 9.79
C ILE A 99 -0.82 -5.89 9.33
N LEU A 100 -1.47 -5.16 10.23
CA LEU A 100 -2.54 -4.23 9.85
C LEU A 100 -2.02 -3.12 8.93
N ARG A 101 -0.84 -2.55 9.19
CA ARG A 101 -0.19 -1.59 8.29
C ARG A 101 0.07 -2.20 6.91
N LEU A 102 0.62 -3.40 6.86
CA LEU A 102 0.90 -4.11 5.60
C LEU A 102 -0.37 -4.42 4.82
N LEU A 103 -1.44 -4.86 5.49
CA LEU A 103 -2.76 -5.07 4.88
C LEU A 103 -3.28 -3.78 4.25
N GLY A 104 -3.21 -2.67 4.99
CA GLY A 104 -3.57 -1.36 4.48
C GLY A 104 -2.80 -0.94 3.23
N ARG A 105 -1.50 -1.24 3.16
CA ARG A 105 -0.67 -0.93 1.98
C ARG A 105 -1.16 -1.64 0.72
N LEU A 106 -1.79 -2.81 0.84
CA LEU A 106 -2.36 -3.54 -0.29
C LEU A 106 -3.47 -2.73 -1.00
N GLN A 107 -4.07 -1.74 -0.33
CA GLN A 107 -5.03 -0.82 -0.95
C GLN A 107 -4.41 0.00 -2.10
N PHE A 108 -3.09 0.20 -2.09
CA PHE A 108 -2.38 0.93 -3.14
C PHE A 108 -1.75 -0.02 -4.17
N ARG A 109 -1.92 -1.32 -4.00
CA ARG A 109 -1.39 -2.33 -4.91
C ARG A 109 -2.49 -2.84 -5.85
N THR A 110 -2.12 -2.98 -7.12
CA THR A 110 -2.94 -3.64 -8.13
C THR A 110 -2.21 -4.88 -8.65
N SER A 111 -2.93 -5.98 -8.84
CA SER A 111 -2.45 -7.20 -9.48
C SER A 111 -3.53 -7.69 -10.42
N TYR A 112 -3.18 -8.00 -11.67
CA TYR A 112 -4.14 -8.39 -12.72
C TYR A 112 -5.35 -7.44 -12.87
N GLY A 113 -5.14 -6.14 -12.67
CA GLY A 113 -6.19 -5.12 -12.74
C GLY A 113 -7.08 -5.00 -11.49
N GLN A 114 -6.88 -5.81 -10.46
CA GLN A 114 -7.65 -5.79 -9.22
C GLN A 114 -6.86 -5.15 -8.06
N ASN A 115 -7.58 -4.47 -7.18
CA ASN A 115 -7.04 -3.99 -5.91
C ASN A 115 -6.72 -5.17 -4.99
N VAL A 116 -5.49 -5.25 -4.47
CA VAL A 116 -5.04 -6.43 -3.71
C VAL A 116 -5.69 -6.53 -2.33
N LEU A 117 -5.99 -5.41 -1.66
CA LEU A 117 -6.72 -5.46 -0.38
C LEU A 117 -8.15 -6.00 -0.58
N SER A 118 -8.85 -5.49 -1.60
CA SER A 118 -10.21 -5.95 -1.91
C SER A 118 -10.22 -7.43 -2.31
N HIS A 119 -9.27 -7.86 -3.14
CA HIS A 119 -9.05 -9.27 -3.48
C HIS A 119 -8.80 -10.12 -2.23
N SER A 120 -7.91 -9.70 -1.34
CA SER A 120 -7.61 -10.43 -0.10
C SER A 120 -8.83 -10.58 0.80
N LYS A 121 -9.69 -9.55 0.86
CA LYS A 121 -10.96 -9.62 1.60
C LYS A 121 -11.93 -10.64 0.99
N GLU A 122 -12.06 -10.65 -0.33
CA GLU A 122 -12.91 -11.61 -1.05
C GLU A 122 -12.43 -13.05 -0.85
N VAL A 123 -11.12 -13.29 -1.01
CA VAL A 123 -10.49 -14.61 -0.77
C VAL A 123 -10.76 -15.08 0.65
N ALA A 124 -10.55 -14.23 1.64
CA ALA A 124 -10.81 -14.56 3.04
C ALA A 124 -12.29 -14.87 3.29
N TRP A 125 -13.22 -14.10 2.71
CA TRP A 125 -14.65 -14.36 2.82
C TRP A 125 -15.03 -15.73 2.24
N LEU A 126 -14.56 -16.05 1.04
CA LEU A 126 -14.78 -17.34 0.37
C LEU A 126 -14.14 -18.50 1.15
N ALA A 127 -12.90 -18.34 1.60
CA ALA A 127 -12.19 -19.33 2.41
C ALA A 127 -12.96 -19.67 3.69
N GLY A 128 -13.54 -18.66 4.36
CA GLY A 128 -14.38 -18.87 5.52
C GLY A 128 -15.67 -19.63 5.22
N HIS A 129 -16.32 -19.36 4.09
CA HIS A 129 -17.53 -20.08 3.66
C HIS A 129 -17.20 -21.55 3.38
N MET A 130 -16.17 -21.81 2.57
CA MET A 130 -15.74 -23.18 2.26
C MET A 130 -15.34 -23.93 3.53
N ALA A 131 -14.62 -23.28 4.45
CA ALA A 131 -14.24 -23.89 5.71
C ALA A 131 -15.44 -24.32 6.56
N THR A 132 -16.53 -23.54 6.53
CA THR A 132 -17.78 -23.87 7.22
C THR A 132 -18.39 -25.13 6.63
N GLU A 133 -18.53 -25.19 5.31
CA GLU A 133 -19.13 -26.34 4.61
C GLU A 133 -18.29 -27.62 4.76
N LEU A 134 -16.96 -27.48 4.84
CA LEU A 134 -16.03 -28.59 5.00
C LEU A 134 -15.85 -29.03 6.47
N GLY A 135 -16.42 -28.31 7.43
CA GLY A 135 -16.27 -28.60 8.86
C GLY A 135 -14.85 -28.40 9.40
N VAL A 136 -14.07 -27.52 8.78
CA VAL A 136 -12.70 -27.17 9.21
C VAL A 136 -12.66 -25.81 9.91
N ASN A 137 -11.50 -25.41 10.44
CA ASN A 137 -11.38 -24.19 11.24
C ASN A 137 -11.56 -22.91 10.39
N VAL A 138 -12.76 -22.32 10.47
CA VAL A 138 -13.16 -21.09 9.77
C VAL A 138 -12.25 -19.90 10.11
N ARG A 139 -11.82 -19.79 11.37
CA ARG A 139 -11.00 -18.65 11.81
C ARG A 139 -9.63 -18.69 11.13
N ILE A 140 -8.98 -19.85 11.07
CA ILE A 140 -7.69 -20.03 10.39
C ILE A 140 -7.83 -19.77 8.89
N ALA A 141 -8.86 -20.34 8.25
CA ALA A 141 -9.08 -20.16 6.81
C ALA A 141 -9.28 -18.69 6.42
N LYS A 142 -10.14 -17.95 7.14
CA LYS A 142 -10.32 -16.51 6.92
C LYS A 142 -9.04 -15.72 7.15
N ARG A 143 -8.33 -16.02 8.25
CA ARG A 143 -7.12 -15.30 8.62
C ARG A 143 -6.02 -15.48 7.58
N ALA A 144 -5.76 -16.72 7.16
CA ALA A 144 -4.81 -17.06 6.12
C ALA A 144 -5.20 -16.46 4.76
N GLY A 145 -6.48 -16.54 4.38
CA GLY A 145 -6.98 -15.91 3.15
C GLY A 145 -6.79 -14.40 3.12
N LEU A 146 -6.93 -13.71 4.26
CA LEU A 146 -6.78 -12.25 4.32
C LEU A 146 -5.32 -11.83 4.16
N VAL A 147 -4.37 -12.62 4.66
CA VAL A 147 -2.94 -12.32 4.58
C VAL A 147 -2.23 -13.06 3.44
N HIS A 148 -2.96 -13.74 2.54
CA HIS A 148 -2.31 -14.63 1.58
C HIS A 148 -1.30 -13.91 0.69
N ASP A 149 -1.69 -12.72 0.24
CA ASP A 149 -0.89 -11.87 -0.64
C ASP A 149 -0.12 -10.77 0.11
N ILE A 150 0.04 -10.87 1.44
CA ILE A 150 0.59 -9.80 2.28
C ILE A 150 2.00 -9.36 1.86
N GLY A 151 2.80 -10.28 1.31
CA GLY A 151 4.13 -9.95 0.79
C GLY A 151 4.12 -8.94 -0.36
N LYS A 152 3.03 -8.83 -1.13
CA LYS A 152 2.89 -7.83 -2.21
C LYS A 152 2.88 -6.38 -1.70
N ALA A 153 2.76 -6.17 -0.38
CA ALA A 153 2.86 -4.87 0.25
C ALA A 153 4.29 -4.29 0.22
N VAL A 154 5.31 -5.16 0.12
CA VAL A 154 6.75 -4.79 0.18
C VAL A 154 7.65 -5.59 -0.79
N ASP A 155 7.05 -6.36 -1.72
CA ASP A 155 7.76 -7.24 -2.67
C ASP A 155 8.76 -6.54 -3.61
N ARG A 156 8.66 -5.22 -3.78
CA ARG A 156 9.57 -4.42 -4.60
C ARG A 156 10.75 -3.83 -3.82
N GLU A 157 10.74 -3.99 -2.50
CA GLU A 157 11.76 -3.45 -1.58
C GLU A 157 12.64 -4.55 -0.99
N MET A 158 12.23 -5.82 -1.14
CA MET A 158 12.88 -6.98 -0.52
C MET A 158 13.21 -8.04 -1.57
N GLU A 159 14.31 -8.75 -1.34
CA GLU A 159 14.63 -9.95 -2.13
C GLU A 159 13.69 -11.11 -1.75
N GLY A 160 13.25 -11.86 -2.77
CA GLY A 160 12.38 -13.03 -2.60
C GLY A 160 11.06 -12.92 -3.38
N THR A 161 10.26 -13.97 -3.30
CA THR A 161 8.89 -13.94 -3.83
C THR A 161 7.96 -13.33 -2.79
N HIS A 162 6.81 -12.81 -3.20
CA HIS A 162 5.82 -12.30 -2.24
C HIS A 162 5.36 -13.39 -1.27
N LEU A 163 5.44 -14.67 -1.65
CA LEU A 163 5.20 -15.81 -0.78
C LEU A 163 6.23 -15.90 0.34
N THR A 164 7.53 -15.93 0.00
CA THR A 164 8.61 -16.03 1.00
C THR A 164 8.64 -14.81 1.90
N ILE A 165 8.44 -13.61 1.32
CA ILE A 165 8.37 -12.35 2.06
C ILE A 165 7.18 -12.37 3.02
N GLY A 166 5.99 -12.77 2.55
CA GLY A 166 4.79 -12.85 3.38
C GLY A 166 4.99 -13.78 4.57
N ARG A 167 5.57 -14.96 4.34
CA ARG A 167 5.85 -15.95 5.39
C ARG A 167 6.77 -15.36 6.46
N ASP A 168 7.87 -14.75 6.04
CA ASP A 168 8.88 -14.22 6.94
C ASP A 168 8.32 -13.04 7.76
N LEU A 169 7.46 -12.20 7.16
CA LEU A 169 6.74 -11.13 7.86
C LEU A 169 5.76 -11.69 8.90
N LEU A 170 4.92 -12.65 8.54
CA LEU A 170 3.95 -13.25 9.46
C LEU A 170 4.67 -13.91 10.65
N LYS A 171 5.76 -14.65 10.38
CA LYS A 171 6.61 -15.25 11.42
C LYS A 171 7.25 -14.19 12.31
N LYS A 172 7.81 -13.14 11.73
CA LYS A 172 8.44 -12.02 12.46
C LYS A 172 7.46 -11.35 13.43
N TYR A 173 6.19 -11.22 13.05
CA TYR A 173 5.16 -10.56 13.85
C TYR A 173 4.30 -11.54 14.67
N GLY A 174 4.73 -12.79 14.82
CA GLY A 174 4.18 -13.74 15.79
C GLY A 174 2.88 -14.43 15.37
N GLU A 175 2.60 -14.54 14.07
CA GLU A 175 1.48 -15.36 13.60
C GLU A 175 1.70 -16.86 13.83
N SER A 176 0.59 -17.59 13.97
CA SER A 176 0.63 -19.04 14.21
C SER A 176 1.10 -19.81 12.98
N ASP A 177 1.83 -20.91 13.21
CA ASP A 177 2.31 -21.80 12.14
C ASP A 177 1.17 -22.34 11.25
N GLU A 178 -0.02 -22.59 11.81
CA GLU A 178 -1.18 -23.05 11.02
C GLU A 178 -1.64 -22.02 9.99
N VAL A 179 -1.65 -20.74 10.36
CA VAL A 179 -2.02 -19.63 9.46
C VAL A 179 -0.93 -19.38 8.43
N ILE A 180 0.34 -19.44 8.84
CA ILE A 180 1.48 -19.31 7.93
C ILE A 180 1.45 -20.44 6.90
N HIS A 181 1.28 -21.68 7.33
CA HIS A 181 1.22 -22.83 6.44
C HIS A 181 0.03 -22.76 5.46
N ALA A 182 -1.17 -22.46 5.98
CA ALA A 182 -2.35 -22.28 5.14
C ALA A 182 -2.17 -21.13 4.13
N MET A 183 -1.46 -20.07 4.53
CA MET A 183 -1.04 -19.02 3.60
C MET A 183 -0.09 -19.59 2.55
N GLU A 184 0.99 -20.27 2.90
CA GLU A 184 1.99 -20.76 1.94
C GLU A 184 1.42 -21.61 0.80
N CYS A 185 0.35 -22.36 1.06
CA CYS A 185 -0.27 -23.26 0.10
C CYS A 185 -1.15 -22.58 -0.97
N HIS A 186 -1.27 -21.24 -0.99
CA HIS A 186 -2.09 -20.54 -1.99
C HIS A 186 -1.45 -20.46 -3.39
N HIS A 187 -0.15 -20.73 -3.49
CA HIS A 187 0.57 -20.90 -4.75
C HIS A 187 1.05 -22.34 -4.88
N GLY A 188 0.73 -22.95 -6.02
CA GLY A 188 1.14 -24.31 -6.38
C GLY A 188 2.55 -24.39 -6.93
#